data_AF-A0A349VXD7-F1
#
_entry.id   AF-A0A349VXD7-F1
#
_cell.length_a   1.000
_cell.length_b   1.000
_cell.length_c   1.000
_cell.angle_alpha   90.00
_cell.angle_beta   90.00
_cell.angle_gamma   90.00
#
_symmetry.space_group_name_H-M   'P 1'
#
loop_
_entity.id
_entity.type
_entity.pdbx_description
1 polymer ?
#
loop_
_entity_poly.entity_id
_entity_poly.type
_entity_poly.pdbx_seq_one_letter_code
_entity_poly.pdbx_strand_id
1 'polypeptide(L)'
;MGKLTNPSQLIKGVFLLLILASITIFLAKSDLNAMKKELSSVGYGFIVILFTTCAAYFLATLAWWICLGPAKKKVNLLNLFAVRQIGETVGLFNPTSIIGGDLLKAQLITRYDIPLKEGLNSVAISRITAVLSQLTLFLIAMIWLIFSPLKNEIIRYAGPVIYMICMFLFLL
;
A
#
# COMPACT_ATOMS: atom_id res chain seq x y z
N MET A 1 7.09 -20.18 -42.67
CA MET A 1 7.43 -19.45 -41.43
C MET A 1 6.15 -19.00 -40.76
N GLY A 2 5.84 -19.56 -39.59
CA GLY A 2 4.48 -19.63 -39.04
C GLY A 2 4.13 -18.59 -37.96
N LYS A 3 2.87 -18.14 -38.04
CA LYS A 3 1.95 -17.71 -36.96
C LYS A 3 2.51 -16.83 -35.84
N LEU A 4 2.57 -15.52 -36.11
CA LEU A 4 2.24 -14.46 -35.14
C LEU A 4 0.77 -14.10 -35.39
N THR A 5 -0.17 -13.97 -34.45
CA THR A 5 -0.15 -13.99 -32.99
C THR A 5 -1.59 -14.12 -32.53
N ASN A 6 -1.81 -14.81 -31.41
CA ASN A 6 -3.09 -14.81 -30.69
C ASN A 6 -3.42 -13.34 -30.31
N PRO A 7 -4.63 -12.78 -30.54
CA PRO A 7 -4.94 -11.36 -30.27
C PRO A 7 -4.58 -10.91 -28.84
N SER A 8 -4.62 -11.83 -27.86
CA SER A 8 -4.17 -11.61 -26.49
C SER A 8 -2.67 -11.32 -26.34
N GLN A 9 -1.82 -11.86 -27.21
CA GLN A 9 -0.38 -11.63 -27.21
C GLN A 9 -0.03 -10.27 -27.84
N LEU A 10 -0.76 -9.87 -28.89
CA LEU A 10 -0.60 -8.57 -29.52
C LEU A 10 -0.95 -7.43 -28.54
N ILE A 11 -2.09 -7.56 -27.84
CA ILE A 11 -2.52 -6.59 -26.82
C ILE A 11 -1.46 -6.45 -25.72
N LYS A 12 -0.95 -7.57 -25.19
CA LYS A 12 0.13 -7.56 -24.19
C LYS A 12 1.38 -6.86 -24.71
N GLY A 13 1.77 -7.11 -25.96
CA GLY A 13 2.90 -6.45 -26.59
C GLY A 13 2.73 -4.93 -26.69
N VAL A 14 1.55 -4.47 -27.12
CA VAL A 14 1.23 -3.04 -27.21
C VAL A 14 1.26 -2.37 -25.84
N PHE A 15 0.65 -2.98 -24.81
CA PHE A 15 0.70 -2.45 -23.44
C PHE A 15 2.14 -2.36 -22.91
N LEU A 16 2.95 -3.39 -23.15
CA LEU A 16 4.34 -3.41 -22.70
C LEU A 16 5.15 -2.31 -23.38
N LEU A 17 4.96 -2.11 -24.69
CA LEU A 17 5.61 -1.03 -25.44
C LEU A 17 5.16 0.34 -24.92
N LEU A 18 3.88 0.53 -24.62
CA LEU A 18 3.33 1.76 -24.08
C LEU A 18 3.87 2.07 -22.67
N ILE A 19 4.01 1.06 -21.80
CA ILE A 19 4.66 1.17 -20.50
C ILE A 19 6.12 1.60 -20.67
N LEU A 20 6.88 0.93 -21.53
CA LEU A 20 8.29 1.25 -21.77
C LEU A 20 8.45 2.68 -22.32
N ALA A 21 7.66 3.05 -23.32
CA ALA A 21 7.67 4.39 -23.89
C ALA A 21 7.34 5.46 -22.82
N SER A 22 6.34 5.21 -21.98
CA SER A 22 5.97 6.13 -20.88
C SER A 22 7.11 6.28 -19.87
N ILE A 23 7.77 5.18 -19.49
CA ILE A 23 8.94 5.20 -18.59
C ILE A 23 10.09 5.98 -19.24
N THR A 24 10.38 5.74 -20.52
CA THR A 24 11.45 6.45 -21.24
C THR A 24 11.17 7.95 -21.34
N ILE A 25 9.94 8.35 -21.69
CA ILE A 25 9.55 9.76 -21.74
C ILE A 25 9.66 10.42 -20.36
N PHE A 26 9.18 9.74 -19.32
CA PHE A 26 9.30 10.21 -17.94
C PHE A 26 10.77 10.44 -17.58
N LEU A 27 11.63 9.43 -17.76
CA LEU A 27 13.06 9.54 -17.45
C LEU A 27 13.79 10.61 -18.27
N ALA A 28 13.42 10.79 -19.54
CA ALA A 28 14.02 11.80 -20.41
C ALA A 28 13.60 13.24 -20.05
N LYS A 29 12.43 13.41 -19.43
CA LYS A 29 11.90 14.71 -18.99
C LYS A 29 12.20 15.01 -17.52
N SER A 30 12.46 14.00 -16.71
CA SER A 30 12.88 14.17 -15.32
C SER A 30 14.32 14.67 -15.24
N ASP A 31 14.56 15.69 -14.41
CA ASP A 31 15.91 16.13 -14.09
C ASP A 31 16.57 15.14 -13.10
N LEU A 32 17.28 14.16 -13.67
CA LEU A 32 17.99 13.14 -12.91
C LEU A 32 19.13 13.72 -12.08
N ASN A 33 19.70 14.87 -12.47
CA ASN A 33 20.77 15.52 -11.71
C ASN A 33 20.22 16.15 -10.43
N ALA A 34 19.08 16.85 -10.53
CA ALA A 34 18.37 17.34 -9.36
C ALA A 34 17.96 16.18 -8.45
N MET A 35 17.40 15.10 -9.01
CA MET A 35 16.99 13.93 -8.22
C MET A 35 18.17 13.28 -7.48
N LYS A 36 19.34 13.16 -8.14
CA LYS A 36 20.57 12.65 -7.52
C LYS A 36 21.09 13.57 -6.43
N LYS A 37 21.00 14.89 -6.61
CA LYS A 37 21.40 15.89 -5.62
C LYS A 37 20.53 15.79 -4.35
N GLU A 38 19.22 15.66 -4.52
CA GLU A 38 18.30 15.44 -3.39
C GLU A 38 18.53 14.08 -2.71
N LEU A 39 18.77 13.02 -3.48
CA LEU A 39 19.08 11.72 -2.87
C LEU A 39 20.40 11.76 -2.09
N SER A 40 21.39 12.51 -2.59
CA SER A 40 22.65 12.75 -1.91
C SER A 40 22.51 13.62 -0.66
N SER A 41 21.51 14.51 -0.59
CA SER A 41 21.26 15.33 0.60
C SER A 41 20.71 14.49 1.75
N VAL A 42 19.90 13.48 1.45
CA VAL A 42 19.41 12.47 2.42
C VAL A 42 20.52 11.49 2.85
N GLY A 43 21.43 11.13 1.94
CA GLY A 43 22.57 10.26 2.21
C GLY A 43 22.16 8.89 2.75
N TYR A 44 22.87 8.39 3.77
CA TYR A 44 22.59 7.10 4.41
C TYR A 44 21.22 7.01 5.10
N GLY A 45 20.56 8.15 5.37
CA GLY A 45 19.20 8.18 5.92
C GLY A 45 18.18 7.47 5.03
N PHE A 46 18.45 7.39 3.72
CA PHE A 46 17.63 6.65 2.77
C PHE A 46 17.54 5.16 3.11
N ILE A 47 18.65 4.55 3.57
CA ILE A 47 18.66 3.13 3.96
C ILE A 47 17.77 2.90 5.18
N VAL A 48 17.78 3.83 6.13
CA VAL A 48 16.90 3.77 7.31
C VAL A 48 15.45 3.83 6.89
N ILE A 49 15.07 4.74 6.00
CA ILE A 49 13.70 4.86 5.47
C ILE A 49 13.28 3.56 4.76
N LEU A 50 14.17 2.98 3.94
CA LEU A 50 13.88 1.76 3.21
C LEU A 50 13.70 0.58 4.16
N PHE A 51 14.54 0.47 5.18
CA PHE A 51 14.44 -0.55 6.21
C PHE A 51 13.16 -0.41 7.05
N THR A 52 12.83 0.79 7.53
CA THR A 52 11.61 1.01 8.32
C THR A 52 10.36 0.74 7.50
N THR A 53 10.36 1.12 6.23
CA THR A 53 9.26 0.81 5.30
C THR A 53 9.13 -0.70 5.11
N CYS A 54 10.23 -1.40 4.81
CA CYS A 54 10.23 -2.85 4.67
C CYS A 54 9.70 -3.56 5.93
N ALA A 55 10.18 -3.14 7.11
CA ALA A 55 9.72 -3.65 8.39
C ALA A 55 8.21 -3.41 8.59
N ALA A 56 7.70 -2.22 8.26
CA ALA A 56 6.28 -1.92 8.35
C ALA A 56 5.43 -2.83 7.45
N TYR A 57 5.84 -3.04 6.19
CA TYR A 57 5.15 -3.97 5.29
C TYR A 57 5.22 -5.43 5.77
N PHE A 58 6.33 -5.82 6.39
CA PHE A 58 6.50 -7.16 6.94
C PHE A 58 5.58 -7.38 8.15
N LEU A 59 5.51 -6.42 9.08
CA LEU A 59 4.59 -6.44 10.21
C LEU A 59 3.12 -6.44 9.75
N ALA A 60 2.78 -5.66 8.72
CA ALA A 60 1.45 -5.69 8.13
C ALA A 60 1.12 -7.05 7.50
N THR A 61 2.11 -7.73 6.93
CA THR A 61 1.95 -9.11 6.45
C THR A 61 1.75 -10.09 7.60
N LEU A 62 2.50 -9.92 8.69
CA LEU A 62 2.33 -10.74 9.90
C LEU A 62 0.92 -10.59 10.47
N ALA A 63 0.40 -9.36 10.55
CA ALA A 63 -0.98 -9.10 10.94
C ALA A 63 -1.98 -9.83 10.03
N TRP A 64 -1.81 -9.74 8.71
CA TRP A 64 -2.67 -10.47 7.76
C TRP A 64 -2.55 -11.99 7.89
N TRP A 65 -1.34 -12.52 8.11
CA TRP A 65 -1.10 -13.95 8.36
C TRP A 65 -1.85 -14.44 9.59
N ILE A 66 -1.97 -13.61 10.63
CA ILE A 66 -2.80 -13.91 11.80
C ILE A 66 -4.29 -13.90 11.44
N CYS A 67 -4.75 -12.95 10.61
CA CYS A 67 -6.13 -12.86 10.13
C CYS A 67 -6.58 -14.07 9.28
N LEU A 68 -5.65 -14.88 8.76
CA LEU A 68 -5.97 -16.15 8.08
C LEU A 68 -6.44 -17.25 9.04
N GLY A 69 -6.31 -17.07 10.37
CA GLY A 69 -6.79 -18.05 11.35
C GLY A 69 -6.16 -19.44 11.14
N PRO A 70 -6.94 -20.54 11.14
CA PRO A 70 -6.42 -21.89 10.90
C PRO A 70 -5.72 -22.05 9.54
N ALA A 71 -6.17 -21.33 8.51
CA ALA A 71 -5.63 -21.41 7.15
C ALA A 71 -4.18 -20.89 7.05
N LYS A 72 -3.70 -20.13 8.06
CA LYS A 72 -2.32 -19.62 8.09
C LYS A 72 -1.25 -20.72 8.03
N LYS A 73 -1.59 -21.95 8.43
CA LYS A 73 -0.68 -23.11 8.34
C LYS A 73 -0.40 -23.55 6.90
N LYS A 74 -1.27 -23.17 5.95
CA LYS A 74 -1.15 -23.55 4.54
C LYS A 74 -0.19 -22.65 3.75
N VAL A 75 0.18 -21.49 4.28
CA VAL A 75 1.06 -20.52 3.61
C VAL A 75 2.10 -19.98 4.59
N ASN A 76 3.38 -19.99 4.18
CA ASN A 76 4.43 -19.38 4.98
C ASN A 76 4.41 -17.85 4.87
N LEU A 77 5.02 -17.17 5.85
CA LEU A 77 4.96 -15.72 5.97
C LEU A 77 5.67 -14.99 4.81
N LEU A 78 6.78 -15.54 4.30
CA LEU A 78 7.54 -14.95 3.19
C LEU A 78 6.78 -15.00 1.86
N ASN A 79 6.09 -16.11 1.59
CA ASN A 79 5.21 -16.23 0.43
C ASN A 79 4.04 -15.25 0.53
N LEU A 80 3.47 -15.11 1.73
CA LEU A 80 2.40 -14.14 1.97
C LEU A 80 2.91 -12.70 1.82
N PHE A 81 4.15 -12.42 2.23
CA PHE A 81 4.79 -11.11 2.04
C PHE A 81 4.93 -10.79 0.55
N ALA A 82 5.40 -11.73 -0.26
CA ALA A 82 5.47 -11.56 -1.71
C ALA A 82 4.08 -11.34 -2.35
N VAL A 83 3.06 -12.12 -1.94
CA VAL A 83 1.68 -11.91 -2.39
C VAL A 83 1.18 -10.52 -2.02
N ARG A 84 1.48 -10.04 -0.81
CA ARG A 84 1.12 -8.69 -0.37
C ARG A 84 1.79 -7.64 -1.27
N GLN A 85 3.09 -7.74 -1.54
CA GLN A 85 3.80 -6.78 -2.40
C GLN A 85 3.19 -6.69 -3.81
N ILE A 86 2.85 -7.84 -4.40
CA ILE A 86 2.17 -7.88 -5.71
C ILE A 86 0.81 -7.17 -5.61
N GLY A 87 0.03 -7.51 -4.59
CA GLY A 87 -1.30 -6.93 -4.39
C GLY A 87 -1.29 -5.42 -4.12
N GLU A 88 -0.35 -4.92 -3.31
CA GLU A 88 -0.19 -3.48 -3.05
C GLU A 88 0.28 -2.75 -4.32
N THR A 89 1.19 -3.34 -5.09
CA THR A 89 1.61 -2.78 -6.39
C THR A 89 0.42 -2.67 -7.35
N VAL A 90 -0.39 -3.72 -7.46
CA VAL A 90 -1.60 -3.67 -8.30
C VAL A 90 -2.62 -2.66 -7.76
N GLY A 91 -2.77 -2.53 -6.44
CA GLY A 91 -3.64 -1.53 -5.84
C GLY A 91 -3.24 -0.08 -6.16
N LEU A 92 -1.96 0.18 -6.41
CA LEU A 92 -1.44 1.51 -6.78
C LEU A 92 -1.71 1.88 -8.24
N PHE A 93 -1.66 0.91 -9.16
CA PHE A 93 -1.78 1.17 -10.61
C PHE A 93 -3.15 0.85 -11.21
N ASN A 94 -3.98 0.07 -10.52
CA ASN A 94 -5.29 -0.32 -11.03
C ASN A 94 -6.33 0.82 -10.84
N PRO A 95 -7.19 1.13 -11.83
CA PRO A 95 -8.27 2.12 -11.68
C PRO A 95 -9.27 1.81 -10.56
N THR A 96 -9.49 0.52 -10.27
CA THR A 96 -10.28 0.07 -9.10
C THR A 96 -9.51 0.16 -7.78
N SER A 97 -8.26 0.61 -7.85
CA SER A 97 -7.35 0.92 -6.75
C SER A 97 -7.23 -0.25 -5.75
N ILE A 98 -7.34 0.08 -4.46
CA ILE A 98 -7.29 -0.80 -3.30
C ILE A 98 -8.13 -2.07 -3.50
N ILE A 99 -9.33 -1.96 -4.10
CA ILE A 99 -10.24 -3.10 -4.30
C ILE A 99 -9.60 -4.13 -5.24
N GLY A 100 -9.00 -3.69 -6.34
CA GLY A 100 -8.32 -4.57 -7.29
C GLY A 100 -7.12 -5.28 -6.67
N GLY A 101 -6.34 -4.55 -5.86
CA GLY A 101 -5.21 -5.12 -5.12
C GLY A 101 -5.63 -6.18 -4.09
N ASP A 102 -6.73 -5.93 -3.37
CA ASP A 102 -7.24 -6.85 -2.35
C ASP A 102 -7.87 -8.10 -2.93
N LEU A 103 -8.62 -7.96 -4.02
CA LEU A 103 -9.13 -9.11 -4.76
C LEU A 103 -7.97 -9.98 -5.27
N LEU A 104 -6.92 -9.36 -5.81
CA LEU A 104 -5.76 -10.11 -6.29
C LEU A 104 -5.03 -10.84 -5.16
N LYS A 105 -4.89 -10.24 -3.97
CA LYS A 105 -4.32 -10.93 -2.79
C LYS A 105 -5.12 -12.18 -2.46
N ALA A 106 -6.45 -12.06 -2.38
CA ALA A 106 -7.33 -13.19 -2.09
C ALA A 106 -7.29 -14.28 -3.18
N GLN A 107 -7.19 -13.90 -4.46
CA GLN A 107 -7.01 -14.83 -5.57
C GLN A 107 -5.66 -15.55 -5.52
N LEU A 108 -4.56 -14.81 -5.28
CA LEU A 108 -3.21 -15.38 -5.28
C LEU A 108 -2.99 -16.39 -4.15
N ILE A 109 -3.65 -16.25 -3.01
CA ILE A 109 -3.51 -17.22 -1.92
C ILE A 109 -4.28 -18.53 -2.15
N THR A 110 -5.20 -18.58 -3.12
CA THR A 110 -5.91 -19.83 -3.47
C THR A 110 -4.97 -20.93 -3.96
N ARG A 111 -3.80 -20.57 -4.49
CA ARG A 111 -2.74 -21.51 -4.89
C ARG A 111 -2.16 -22.32 -3.71
N TYR A 112 -2.43 -21.91 -2.48
CA TYR A 112 -2.05 -22.60 -1.25
C TYR A 112 -3.21 -23.40 -0.63
N ASP A 113 -4.19 -23.81 -1.43
CA ASP A 113 -5.36 -24.57 -0.96
C ASP A 113 -6.21 -23.78 0.07
N ILE A 114 -6.20 -22.45 -0.03
CA ILE A 114 -7.04 -21.57 0.79
C ILE A 114 -8.28 -21.19 -0.04
N PRO A 115 -9.51 -21.51 0.40
CA PRO A 115 -10.72 -21.13 -0.32
C PRO A 115 -10.79 -19.61 -0.53
N LEU A 116 -11.23 -19.19 -1.72
CA LEU A 116 -11.31 -17.76 -2.07
C LEU A 116 -12.11 -16.95 -1.04
N LYS A 117 -13.21 -17.51 -0.52
CA LYS A 117 -14.04 -16.88 0.51
C LYS A 117 -13.26 -16.61 1.80
N GLU A 118 -12.46 -17.58 2.26
CA GLU A 118 -11.59 -17.39 3.42
C GLU A 118 -10.51 -16.35 3.14
N GLY A 119 -9.95 -16.36 1.93
CA GLY A 119 -8.99 -15.37 1.49
C GLY A 119 -9.55 -13.94 1.53
N LEU A 120 -10.72 -13.71 0.93
CA LEU A 120 -11.42 -12.43 0.94
C LEU A 120 -11.73 -11.97 2.37
N ASN A 121 -12.25 -12.85 3.21
CA ASN A 121 -12.52 -12.54 4.61
C ASN A 121 -11.24 -12.12 5.36
N SER A 122 -10.14 -12.84 5.17
CA SER A 122 -8.86 -12.51 5.83
C SER A 122 -8.31 -11.14 5.40
N VAL A 123 -8.44 -10.80 4.12
CA VAL A 123 -8.00 -9.51 3.57
C VAL A 123 -8.88 -8.38 4.10
N ALA A 124 -10.20 -8.58 4.13
CA ALA A 124 -11.14 -7.61 4.67
C ALA A 124 -10.90 -7.34 6.16
N ILE A 125 -10.74 -8.40 6.96
CA ILE A 125 -10.42 -8.26 8.39
C ILE A 125 -9.08 -7.53 8.56
N SER A 126 -8.04 -7.93 7.83
CA SER A 126 -6.73 -7.26 7.89
C SER A 126 -6.82 -5.77 7.55
N ARG A 127 -7.63 -5.39 6.56
CA ARG A 127 -7.89 -3.99 6.20
C ARG A 127 -8.58 -3.23 7.33
N ILE A 128 -9.64 -3.80 7.90
CA ILE A 128 -10.38 -3.19 9.02
C ILE A 128 -9.46 -3.01 10.22
N THR A 129 -8.67 -4.03 10.56
CA THR A 129 -7.68 -3.96 11.65
C THR A 129 -6.63 -2.88 11.40
N ALA A 130 -6.16 -2.72 10.17
CA ALA A 130 -5.21 -1.67 9.82
C ALA A 130 -5.82 -0.27 10.00
N VAL A 131 -7.06 -0.06 9.54
CA VAL A 131 -7.77 1.21 9.74
C VAL A 131 -7.98 1.49 11.23
N LEU A 132 -8.41 0.49 12.00
CA LEU A 132 -8.60 0.66 13.45
C LEU A 132 -7.29 0.94 14.19
N SER A 133 -6.19 0.32 13.75
CA SER A 133 -4.85 0.61 14.28
C SER A 133 -4.42 2.04 13.97
N GLN A 134 -4.66 2.52 12.74
CA GLN A 134 -4.36 3.90 12.34
C GLN A 134 -5.18 4.91 13.14
N LEU A 135 -6.48 4.64 13.36
CA LEU A 135 -7.34 5.48 14.20
C LEU A 135 -6.86 5.49 15.65
N THR A 136 -6.51 4.34 16.21
CA THR A 136 -5.98 4.26 17.59
C THR A 136 -4.66 5.03 17.71
N LEU A 137 -3.73 4.87 16.77
CA LEU A 137 -2.47 5.62 16.75
C LEU A 137 -2.70 7.13 16.61
N PHE A 138 -3.66 7.52 15.77
CA PHE A 138 -4.06 8.92 15.64
C PHE A 138 -4.59 9.49 16.96
N LEU A 139 -5.46 8.75 17.66
CA LEU A 139 -5.97 9.17 18.97
C LEU A 139 -4.86 9.29 20.01
N ILE A 140 -3.93 8.33 20.06
CA ILE A 140 -2.76 8.40 20.95
C ILE A 140 -1.90 9.62 20.63
N ALA A 141 -1.66 9.91 19.34
CA ALA A 141 -0.91 11.08 18.91
C ALA A 141 -1.61 12.38 19.30
N MET A 142 -2.94 12.46 19.20
CA MET A 142 -3.72 13.60 19.65
C MET A 142 -3.65 13.79 21.17
N ILE A 143 -3.74 12.71 21.95
CA ILE A 143 -3.58 12.77 23.41
C ILE A 143 -2.19 13.29 23.75
N TRP A 144 -1.14 12.73 23.14
CA TRP A 144 0.24 13.19 23.35
C TRP A 144 0.41 14.66 23.00
N LEU A 145 -0.21 15.12 21.91
CA LEU A 145 -0.17 16.50 21.47
C LEU A 145 -0.78 17.48 22.48
N ILE A 146 -1.83 17.09 23.19
CA ILE A 146 -2.46 17.93 24.23
C ILE A 146 -1.49 18.20 25.39
N PHE A 147 -0.57 17.28 25.67
CA PHE A 147 0.45 17.45 26.71
C PHE A 147 1.75 18.06 26.18
N SER A 148 1.86 18.26 24.86
CA SER A 148 3.05 18.84 24.23
C SER A 148 3.03 20.37 24.33
N PRO A 149 4.19 21.03 24.52
CA PRO A 149 4.28 22.50 24.46
C PRO A 149 3.82 23.08 23.11
N LEU A 150 3.75 22.25 22.05
CA LEU A 150 3.27 22.62 20.71
C LEU A 150 1.75 22.73 20.59
N LYS A 151 0.99 22.42 21.65
CA LYS A 151 -0.48 22.42 21.68
C LYS A 151 -1.08 23.71 21.10
N ASN A 152 -0.61 24.87 21.57
CA ASN A 152 -1.24 26.15 21.23
C ASN A 152 -1.05 26.53 19.76
N GLU A 153 0.14 26.27 19.21
CA GLU A 153 0.43 26.49 17.79
C GLU A 153 -0.43 25.58 16.92
N ILE A 154 -0.48 24.28 17.24
CA ILE A 154 -1.18 23.31 16.39
C ILE A 154 -2.70 23.48 16.48
N ILE A 155 -3.27 23.80 17.65
CA ILE A 155 -4.70 24.12 17.76
C ILE A 155 -5.06 25.35 16.94
N ARG A 156 -4.19 26.37 16.87
CA ARG A 156 -4.44 27.58 16.10
C ARG A 156 -4.52 27.32 14.60
N TYR A 157 -3.65 26.44 14.06
CA TYR A 157 -3.61 26.14 12.62
C TYR A 157 -4.51 24.97 12.20
N ALA A 158 -4.48 23.86 12.94
CA ALA A 158 -5.21 22.64 12.60
C ALA A 158 -6.60 22.55 13.24
N GLY A 159 -6.83 23.23 14.36
CA GLY A 159 -8.10 23.19 15.10
C GLY A 159 -9.32 23.53 14.25
N PRO A 160 -9.34 24.66 13.49
CA PRO A 160 -10.49 25.02 12.66
C PRO A 160 -10.83 23.97 11.60
N VAL A 161 -9.80 23.34 10.99
CA VAL A 161 -9.98 22.28 9.99
C VAL A 161 -10.58 21.04 10.62
N ILE A 162 -10.09 20.63 11.79
CA ILE A 162 -10.64 19.49 12.54
C ILE A 162 -12.11 19.75 12.92
N TYR A 163 -12.43 20.96 13.42
CA TYR A 163 -13.81 21.32 13.76
C TYR A 163 -14.74 21.29 12.54
N MET A 164 -14.31 21.80 11.39
CA MET A 164 -15.10 21.73 10.15
C MET A 164 -15.35 20.29 9.71
N ILE A 165 -14.34 19.43 9.75
CA ILE A 165 -14.48 18.00 9.38
C ILE A 165 -15.45 17.30 10.34
N CYS A 166 -15.32 17.52 11.65
CA CYS A 166 -16.22 16.92 12.63
C CYS A 166 -17.67 17.41 12.48
N MET A 167 -17.88 18.70 12.21
CA MET A 167 -19.21 19.26 11.96
C MET A 167 -19.83 18.67 10.70
N PHE A 168 -19.05 18.57 9.62
CA PHE A 168 -19.50 17.97 8.37
C PHE A 168 -19.87 16.49 8.54
N LEU A 169 -19.05 15.72 9.25
CA LEU A 169 -19.33 14.31 9.55
C LEU A 169 -20.55 14.12 10.45
N PHE A 170 -20.88 15.07 11.32
CA PHE A 170 -22.07 15.02 12.19
C PHE A 170 -23.36 15.37 11.43
N LEU A 171 -23.26 16.14 10.35
CA LEU A 171 -24.39 16.55 9.50
C LEU A 171 -24.74 15.52 8.42
N LEU A 172 -23.92 14.47 8.26
CA LEU A 172 -24.01 13.44 7.23
C LEU A 172 -24.60 12.15 7.80
#